data_AF-A0A7S7T8K8-F1
#
_entry.id   AF-A0A7S7T8K8-F1
#
_cell.length_a   1.000
_cell.length_b   1.000
_cell.length_c   1.000
_cell.angle_alpha   90.00
_cell.angle_beta   90.00
_cell.angle_gamma   90.00
#
_symmetry.space_group_name_H-M   'P 1'
#
loop_
_entity.id
_entity.type
_entity.pdbx_description
1 polymer ?
#
loop_
_entity_poly.entity_id
_entity_poly.type
_entity_poly.pdbx_seq_one_letter_code
_entity_poly.pdbx_strand_id
1 'polypeptide(L)'
;MAETPPLVGKIAQSATRRNLHSTWDNCLVVHAVGSDVKLAADKLLDAITDEQIAERNASDPHAWANESFAISEAAETGYCTFHGKSCDPPDGGSVTIDGAYLAKSDVIIRERLHKAGIRLAHLLDSVLAD
;
A
#
# COMPACT_ATOMS: atom_id res chain seq x y z
N MET A 1 -21.48 -10.10 -25.07
CA MET A 1 -20.78 -10.00 -23.78
C MET A 1 -19.33 -9.71 -24.10
N ALA A 2 -18.85 -8.50 -23.84
CA ALA A 2 -17.47 -8.15 -24.11
C ALA A 2 -16.62 -8.63 -22.92
N GLU A 3 -15.69 -9.55 -23.17
CA GLU A 3 -14.70 -9.98 -22.19
C GLU A 3 -13.85 -8.77 -21.80
N THR A 4 -13.82 -8.47 -20.49
CA THR A 4 -12.87 -7.51 -19.93
C THR A 4 -11.47 -8.09 -20.15
N PRO A 5 -10.56 -7.40 -20.85
CA PRO A 5 -9.20 -7.91 -21.05
C PRO A 5 -8.56 -8.12 -19.68
N PRO A 6 -7.80 -9.21 -19.44
CA PRO A 6 -7.14 -9.38 -18.16
C PRO A 6 -6.13 -8.25 -18.00
N LEU A 7 -6.36 -7.40 -17.01
CA LEU A 7 -5.41 -6.37 -16.55
C LEU A 7 -4.02 -6.98 -16.23
N VAL A 8 -3.95 -8.30 -16.05
CA VAL A 8 -2.73 -9.13 -16.01
C VAL A 8 -1.74 -8.80 -17.14
N GLY A 9 -2.22 -8.42 -18.33
CA GLY A 9 -1.37 -8.14 -19.49
C GLY A 9 -0.72 -6.75 -19.53
N LYS A 10 -1.31 -5.72 -18.91
CA LYS A 10 -0.77 -4.34 -18.96
C LYS A 10 0.22 -4.02 -17.84
N ILE A 11 0.16 -4.75 -16.74
CA ILE A 11 1.19 -4.72 -15.69
C ILE A 11 2.49 -5.42 -16.18
N ALA A 12 2.47 -6.00 -17.39
CA ALA A 12 3.52 -6.88 -17.86
C ALA A 12 4.71 -6.21 -18.57
N GLN A 13 4.63 -4.93 -18.96
CA GLN A 13 5.63 -4.28 -19.80
C GLN A 13 5.99 -2.88 -19.29
N SER A 14 7.01 -2.77 -18.43
CA SER A 14 7.96 -1.64 -18.32
C SER A 14 8.49 -1.52 -16.89
N ALA A 15 9.81 -1.70 -16.71
CA ALA A 15 10.68 -1.28 -15.57
C ALA A 15 10.33 -1.62 -14.10
N THR A 16 9.11 -2.04 -13.77
CA THR A 16 8.56 -2.11 -12.40
C THR A 16 8.56 -3.52 -11.79
N ARG A 17 9.09 -4.52 -12.51
CA ARG A 17 9.10 -5.95 -12.12
C ARG A 17 10.50 -6.48 -11.79
N ARG A 18 11.35 -5.68 -11.14
CA ARG A 18 12.71 -6.13 -10.76
C ARG A 18 12.74 -6.84 -9.41
N ASN A 19 11.86 -6.45 -8.49
CA ASN A 19 11.66 -7.11 -7.19
C ASN A 19 10.30 -6.74 -6.58
N LEU A 20 9.93 -7.42 -5.50
CA LEU A 20 8.66 -7.21 -4.79
C LEU A 20 8.53 -5.78 -4.27
N HIS A 21 9.62 -5.19 -3.75
CA HIS A 21 9.62 -3.81 -3.26
C HIS A 21 9.19 -2.80 -4.34
N SER A 22 9.82 -2.86 -5.52
CA SER A 22 9.44 -2.00 -6.66
C SER A 22 8.01 -2.24 -7.16
N THR A 23 7.47 -3.44 -6.93
CA THR A 23 6.08 -3.77 -7.25
C THR A 23 5.12 -3.04 -6.31
N TRP A 24 5.41 -3.03 -5.00
CA TRP A 24 4.65 -2.25 -4.01
C TRP A 24 4.73 -0.75 -4.23
N ASP A 25 5.93 -0.22 -4.49
CA ASP A 25 6.13 1.23 -4.68
C ASP A 25 5.42 1.80 -5.92
N ASN A 26 5.26 0.98 -6.97
CA ASN A 26 4.84 1.47 -8.29
C ASN A 26 3.62 0.74 -8.83
N CYS A 27 3.73 -0.56 -9.13
CA CYS A 27 2.69 -1.32 -9.81
C CYS A 27 1.39 -1.34 -9.02
N LEU A 28 1.48 -1.70 -7.75
CA LEU A 28 0.31 -1.86 -6.91
C LEU A 28 -0.32 -0.50 -6.56
N VAL A 29 0.50 0.56 -6.44
CA VAL A 29 -0.02 1.93 -6.28
C VAL A 29 -0.83 2.35 -7.52
N VAL A 30 -0.26 2.21 -8.72
CA VAL A 30 -0.97 2.56 -9.96
C VAL A 30 -2.22 1.71 -10.15
N HIS A 31 -2.16 0.41 -9.80
CA HIS A 31 -3.34 -0.46 -9.83
C HIS A 31 -4.41 0.02 -8.85
N ALA A 32 -4.02 0.29 -7.60
CA ALA A 32 -4.95 0.63 -6.54
C ALA A 32 -5.62 1.98 -6.77
N VAL A 33 -4.88 3.04 -7.14
CA VAL A 33 -5.42 4.42 -7.16
C VAL A 33 -5.42 5.09 -8.54
N GLY A 34 -4.80 4.46 -9.54
CA GLY A 34 -4.65 5.01 -10.89
C GLY A 34 -3.34 5.79 -11.08
N SER A 35 -3.00 6.09 -12.33
CA SER A 35 -1.76 6.80 -12.70
C SER A 35 -1.88 8.33 -12.73
N ASP A 36 -3.11 8.87 -12.70
CA ASP A 36 -3.34 10.30 -12.57
C ASP A 36 -3.27 10.68 -11.10
N VAL A 37 -2.18 11.34 -10.71
CA VAL A 37 -1.89 11.70 -9.31
C VAL A 37 -2.96 12.62 -8.73
N LYS A 38 -3.45 13.60 -9.50
CA LYS A 38 -4.45 14.53 -8.99
C LYS A 38 -5.75 13.80 -8.74
N LEU A 39 -6.22 13.03 -9.72
CA LEU A 39 -7.44 12.25 -9.58
C LEU A 39 -7.34 11.20 -8.47
N ALA A 40 -6.17 10.58 -8.29
CA ALA A 40 -5.92 9.64 -7.21
C ALA A 40 -6.01 10.34 -5.84
N ALA A 41 -5.37 11.50 -5.68
CA ALA A 41 -5.42 12.29 -4.45
C ALA A 41 -6.85 12.77 -4.13
N ASP A 42 -7.57 13.32 -5.11
CA ASP A 42 -8.96 13.78 -4.94
C ASP A 42 -9.84 12.63 -4.42
N LYS A 43 -9.75 11.44 -5.04
CA LYS A 43 -10.52 10.26 -4.60
C LYS A 43 -10.15 9.75 -3.21
N LEU A 44 -8.88 9.87 -2.83
CA LEU A 44 -8.44 9.50 -1.49
C LEU A 44 -8.99 10.49 -0.46
N LEU A 45 -8.91 11.80 -0.75
CA LEU A 45 -9.45 12.83 0.12
C LEU A 45 -10.97 12.69 0.31
N ASP A 46 -11.71 12.44 -0.77
CA ASP A 46 -13.17 12.24 -0.74
C ASP A 46 -13.62 11.05 0.14
N ALA A 47 -12.71 10.11 0.42
CA ALA A 47 -12.98 8.91 1.22
C ALA A 47 -12.58 9.03 2.70
N ILE A 48 -11.99 10.17 3.11
CA ILE A 48 -11.61 10.42 4.50
C ILE A 48 -12.85 10.83 5.30
N THR A 49 -13.02 10.25 6.48
CA THR A 49 -14.07 10.66 7.44
C THR A 49 -13.47 11.34 8.67
N ASP A 50 -14.26 12.13 9.38
CA ASP A 50 -13.82 12.83 10.59
C ASP A 50 -13.33 11.86 11.68
N GLU A 51 -13.97 10.69 11.81
CA GLU A 51 -13.54 9.64 12.74
C GLU A 51 -12.14 9.13 12.39
N GLN A 52 -11.84 8.97 11.10
CA GLN A 52 -10.52 8.54 10.67
C GLN A 52 -9.45 9.59 10.96
N ILE A 53 -9.77 10.88 10.85
CA ILE A 53 -8.86 11.96 11.20
C ILE A 53 -8.55 11.92 12.70
N ALA A 54 -9.59 11.82 13.54
CA ALA A 54 -9.44 11.80 14.98
C ALA A 54 -8.62 10.57 15.48
N GLU A 55 -8.88 9.38 14.94
CA GLU A 55 -8.19 8.15 15.34
C GLU A 55 -6.69 8.17 14.95
N ARG A 56 -6.36 8.71 13.77
CA ARG A 56 -5.01 8.57 13.19
C ARG A 56 -4.00 9.60 13.69
N ASN A 57 -4.47 10.74 14.21
CA ASN A 57 -3.63 11.80 14.78
C ASN A 57 -2.97 11.40 16.11
N ALA A 58 -3.44 10.34 16.77
CA ALA A 58 -2.94 9.93 18.09
C ALA A 58 -1.69 9.02 18.06
N SER A 59 -1.09 8.78 16.89
CA SER A 59 0.01 7.80 16.72
C SER A 59 1.33 8.48 16.33
N ASP A 60 2.45 7.99 16.87
CA ASP A 60 3.81 8.50 16.60
C ASP A 60 4.53 7.73 15.46
N PRO A 61 5.67 8.22 14.94
CA PRO A 61 6.41 7.54 13.88
C PRO A 61 6.86 6.12 14.19
N HIS A 62 7.10 5.75 15.45
CA HIS A 62 7.43 4.37 15.83
C HIS A 62 6.22 3.46 15.64
N ALA A 63 5.02 3.91 16.01
CA ALA A 63 3.78 3.19 15.73
C ALA A 63 3.58 2.99 14.22
N TRP A 64 3.86 4.00 13.39
CA TRP A 64 3.71 3.91 11.92
C TRP A 64 4.67 2.90 11.29
N ALA A 65 5.90 2.84 11.82
CA ALA A 65 6.90 1.86 11.42
C ALA A 65 6.43 0.44 11.79
N ASN A 66 5.91 0.24 13.00
CA ASN A 66 5.37 -1.04 13.44
C ASN A 66 4.16 -1.49 12.61
N GLU A 67 3.27 -0.58 12.21
CA GLU A 67 2.17 -0.89 11.29
C GLU A 67 2.67 -1.38 9.93
N SER A 68 3.66 -0.70 9.37
CA SER A 68 4.27 -1.08 8.08
C SER A 68 5.01 -2.41 8.19
N PHE A 69 5.69 -2.64 9.31
CA PHE A 69 6.40 -3.88 9.57
C PHE A 69 5.42 -5.06 9.68
N ALA A 70 4.33 -4.91 10.44
CA ALA A 70 3.29 -5.93 10.54
C ALA A 70 2.67 -6.29 9.17
N ILE A 71 2.53 -5.30 8.27
CA ILE A 71 2.10 -5.56 6.88
C ILE A 71 3.15 -6.40 6.15
N SER A 72 4.43 -6.06 6.25
CA SER A 72 5.51 -6.83 5.60
C SER A 72 5.67 -8.25 6.17
N GLU A 73 5.30 -8.46 7.43
CA GLU A 73 5.30 -9.76 8.09
C GLU A 73 4.10 -10.62 7.68
N ALA A 74 3.01 -10.01 7.21
CA ALA A 74 1.83 -10.75 6.80
C ALA A 74 2.14 -11.65 5.59
N ALA A 75 1.87 -12.95 5.74
CA ALA A 75 2.18 -13.97 4.73
C ALA A 75 1.57 -13.64 3.36
N GLU A 76 0.43 -12.96 3.34
CA GLU A 76 -0.27 -12.52 2.13
C GLU A 76 0.54 -11.54 1.28
N THR A 77 1.48 -10.80 1.87
CA THR A 77 2.31 -9.85 1.13
C THR A 77 3.48 -10.53 0.42
N GLY A 78 3.87 -11.74 0.87
CA GLY A 78 4.95 -12.51 0.28
C GLY A 78 6.35 -11.93 0.52
N TYR A 79 6.52 -10.98 1.45
CA TYR A 79 7.86 -10.53 1.85
C TYR A 79 8.58 -11.56 2.72
N CYS A 80 7.83 -12.39 3.44
CA CYS A 80 8.32 -13.18 4.54
C CYS A 80 7.57 -14.51 4.70
N THR A 81 8.31 -15.58 4.97
CA THR A 81 7.80 -16.80 5.59
C THR A 81 8.40 -16.94 6.98
N PHE A 82 7.57 -16.98 8.02
CA PHE A 82 8.05 -17.13 9.39
C PHE A 82 8.49 -18.56 9.71
N HIS A 83 9.72 -18.68 10.21
CA HIS A 83 10.24 -19.88 10.83
C HIS A 83 10.64 -19.58 12.28
N GLY A 84 9.68 -19.75 13.20
CA GLY A 84 9.85 -19.38 14.60
C GLY A 84 9.99 -17.86 14.77
N LYS A 85 11.21 -17.38 15.04
CA LYS A 85 11.53 -15.95 15.15
C LYS A 85 12.27 -15.41 13.92
N SER A 86 12.55 -16.25 12.92
CA SER A 86 13.17 -15.82 11.67
C SER A 86 12.10 -15.47 10.66
N CYS A 87 12.36 -14.42 9.90
CA CYS A 87 11.61 -14.04 8.73
C CYS A 87 12.47 -14.35 7.50
N ASP A 88 12.17 -15.47 6.85
CA ASP A 88 12.97 -15.94 5.71
C ASP A 88 12.28 -15.54 4.39
N PRO A 89 13.04 -15.32 3.31
CA PRO A 89 12.45 -15.12 1.99
C PRO A 89 11.56 -16.32 1.60
N PRO A 90 10.46 -16.11 0.84
CA PRO A 90 9.61 -17.20 0.40
C PRO A 90 10.37 -18.26 -0.40
N ASP A 91 9.98 -19.52 -0.24
CA ASP A 91 10.53 -20.64 -0.98
C ASP A 91 10.43 -20.41 -2.49
N GLY A 92 11.55 -20.62 -3.20
CA GLY A 92 11.64 -20.38 -4.65
C GLY A 92 11.86 -18.92 -5.05
N GLY A 93 11.89 -17.97 -4.11
CA GLY A 93 12.31 -16.58 -4.34
C GLY A 93 11.41 -15.77 -5.28
N SER A 94 10.19 -16.25 -5.55
CA SER A 94 9.23 -15.61 -6.45
C SER A 94 7.87 -15.50 -5.78
N VAL A 95 7.22 -14.34 -5.95
CA VAL A 95 5.86 -14.08 -5.46
C VAL A 95 4.94 -13.96 -6.66
N THR A 96 3.88 -14.76 -6.66
CA THR A 96 2.84 -14.70 -7.69
C THR A 96 1.89 -13.54 -7.37
N ILE A 97 1.83 -12.57 -8.28
CA ILE A 97 0.90 -11.44 -8.21
C ILE A 97 -0.34 -11.76 -9.05
N ASP A 98 -1.32 -12.40 -8.43
CA ASP A 98 -2.60 -12.75 -9.05
C ASP A 98 -3.74 -11.77 -8.67
N GLY A 99 -4.96 -12.04 -9.12
CA GLY A 99 -6.11 -11.20 -8.80
C GLY A 99 -6.41 -11.10 -7.30
N ALA A 100 -6.13 -12.15 -6.52
CA ALA A 100 -6.34 -12.13 -5.07
C ALA A 100 -5.28 -11.27 -4.37
N TYR A 101 -4.03 -11.33 -4.82
CA TYR A 101 -2.95 -10.47 -4.37
C TYR A 101 -3.28 -9.00 -4.63
N LEU A 102 -3.75 -8.69 -5.84
CA LEU A 102 -4.16 -7.32 -6.23
C LEU A 102 -5.30 -6.82 -5.34
N ALA A 103 -6.36 -7.61 -5.15
CA ALA A 103 -7.51 -7.22 -4.35
C ALA A 103 -7.14 -6.93 -2.88
N LYS A 104 -6.27 -7.74 -2.28
CA LYS A 104 -5.77 -7.49 -0.91
C LYS A 104 -4.87 -6.26 -0.84
N SER A 105 -3.95 -6.13 -1.80
CA SER A 105 -3.00 -5.01 -1.86
C SER A 105 -3.71 -3.68 -2.06
N ASP A 106 -4.79 -3.64 -2.85
CA ASP A 106 -5.58 -2.44 -3.09
C ASP A 106 -6.11 -1.82 -1.80
N VAL A 107 -6.67 -2.66 -0.92
CA VAL A 107 -7.19 -2.22 0.38
C VAL A 107 -6.06 -1.65 1.24
N ILE A 108 -4.95 -2.38 1.34
CA ILE A 108 -3.79 -1.98 2.13
C ILE A 108 -3.23 -0.64 1.62
N ILE A 109 -3.00 -0.52 0.31
CA ILE A 109 -2.37 0.65 -0.29
C ILE A 109 -3.22 1.90 -0.11
N ARG A 110 -4.53 1.81 -0.37
CA ARG A 110 -5.44 2.94 -0.15
C ARG A 110 -5.45 3.36 1.31
N GLU A 111 -5.50 2.41 2.24
CA GLU A 111 -5.44 2.71 3.67
C GLU A 111 -4.11 3.36 4.07
N ARG A 112 -2.97 2.87 3.57
CA ARG A 112 -1.65 3.44 3.87
C ARG A 112 -1.48 4.84 3.31
N LEU A 113 -1.95 5.10 2.09
CA LEU A 113 -1.92 6.43 1.49
C LEU A 113 -2.83 7.41 2.25
N HIS A 114 -4.03 6.99 2.67
CA HIS A 114 -4.89 7.81 3.54
C HIS A 114 -4.21 8.15 4.87
N LYS A 115 -3.67 7.14 5.57
CA LYS A 115 -2.98 7.32 6.84
C LYS A 115 -1.80 8.28 6.70
N ALA A 116 -1.00 8.11 5.65
CA ALA A 116 0.15 8.99 5.40
C ALA A 116 -0.26 10.45 5.19
N GLY A 117 -1.31 10.71 4.39
CA GLY A 117 -1.82 12.07 4.16
C GLY A 117 -2.30 12.75 5.44
N ILE A 118 -3.12 12.06 6.23
CA ILE A 118 -3.66 12.58 7.50
C ILE A 118 -2.53 12.86 8.50
N ARG A 119 -1.61 11.91 8.68
CA ARG A 119 -0.47 12.04 9.60
C ARG A 119 0.45 13.18 9.21
N LEU A 120 0.74 13.34 7.92
CA LEU A 120 1.58 14.44 7.44
C LEU A 120 0.91 15.79 7.67
N ALA A 121 -0.39 15.92 7.34
CA ALA A 121 -1.13 17.15 7.60
C ALA A 121 -1.10 17.52 9.09
N HIS A 122 -1.37 16.57 9.98
CA HIS A 122 -1.32 16.79 11.42
C HIS A 122 0.07 17.20 11.93
N LEU A 123 1.14 16.58 11.42
CA LEU A 123 2.51 16.99 11.75
C LEU A 123 2.78 18.43 11.31
N LEU A 124 2.39 18.80 10.10
CA LEU A 124 2.57 20.15 9.58
C LEU A 124 1.78 21.17 10.41
N ASP A 125 0.51 20.88 10.71
CA ASP A 125 -0.32 21.74 11.57
C ASP A 125 0.29 21.89 12.96
N SER A 126 0.81 20.82 13.56
CA SER A 126 1.41 20.85 14.90
C SER A 126 2.72 21.65 14.96
N VAL A 127 3.47 21.71 13.85
CA VAL A 127 4.75 22.41 13.76
C VAL A 127 4.58 23.86 13.30
N LEU A 128 3.53 24.15 12.52
CA LEU A 128 3.30 25.45 11.89
C LEU A 128 2.16 26.25 12.55
N ALA A 129 1.46 25.69 13.52
CA ALA A 129 0.47 26.43 14.30
C ALA A 129 1.18 27.44 15.24
N ASP A 130 0.75 28.70 15.15
CA ASP A 130 1.16 29.80 16.03
C ASP A 130 0.53 29.69 17.44
#